data_AF-A0A3M1D0S3-F1
#
_entry.id   AF-A0A3M1D0S3-F1
#
_cell.length_a   1.000
_cell.length_b   1.000
_cell.length_c   1.000
_cell.angle_alpha   90.00
_cell.angle_beta   90.00
_cell.angle_gamma   90.00
#
_symmetry.space_group_name_H-M   'P 1'
#
loop_
_entity.id
_entity.type
_entity.pdbx_description
1 polymer ?
#
loop_
_entity_poly.entity_id
_entity_poly.type
_entity_poly.pdbx_seq_one_letter_code
_entity_poly.pdbx_strand_id
1 'polypeptide(L)'
;MAMMWRPGRASRSALVLVATISVLGYVAVEQSPHKIKKKYYEEKLRAAKLMDSGMKAIRDQKLLLFGRIDTEHDPNESGMIGSGLSPITSKEGSLQAKQTTANPNWAAVFVHWYRQAGLKKGDVVAMGF
;
A
#
# COMPACT_ATOMS: atom_id res chain seq x y z
N MET A 1 6.05 34.33 -50.16
CA MET A 1 5.47 35.17 -49.09
C MET A 1 4.76 34.23 -48.14
N ALA A 2 5.31 33.96 -46.95
CA ALA A 2 4.75 32.98 -46.03
C ALA A 2 3.57 33.60 -45.26
N MET A 3 2.38 33.02 -45.40
CA MET A 3 1.18 33.44 -44.68
C MET A 3 1.34 33.07 -43.20
N MET A 4 1.74 34.04 -42.38
CA MET A 4 1.91 33.85 -40.94
C MET A 4 0.53 33.95 -40.27
N TRP A 5 -0.10 32.80 -40.06
CA TRP A 5 -1.37 32.68 -39.32
C TRP A 5 -1.20 33.19 -37.90
N ARG A 6 -1.88 34.29 -37.56
CA ARG A 6 -2.01 34.79 -36.20
C ARG A 6 -3.43 34.50 -35.74
N PRO A 7 -3.70 33.40 -34.99
CA PRO A 7 -5.04 33.19 -34.44
C PRO A 7 -5.38 34.40 -33.55
N GLY A 8 -6.54 35.00 -33.79
CA GLY A 8 -7.05 36.08 -32.95
C GLY A 8 -7.05 35.63 -31.49
N ARG A 9 -6.54 36.47 -30.58
CA ARG A 9 -6.53 36.15 -29.15
C ARG A 9 -7.95 35.74 -28.73
N ALA A 10 -8.08 34.53 -28.18
CA ALA A 10 -9.35 34.07 -27.64
C ALA A 10 -9.91 35.14 -26.69
N SER A 11 -11.20 35.44 -26.81
CA SER A 11 -11.85 36.42 -25.95
C SER A 11 -11.64 36.03 -24.49
N ARG A 12 -11.32 37.00 -23.62
CA ARG A 12 -11.17 36.77 -22.18
C ARG A 12 -12.42 36.09 -21.59
N SER A 13 -13.61 36.41 -22.10
CA SER A 13 -14.86 35.75 -21.70
C SER A 13 -14.90 34.27 -22.07
N ALA A 14 -14.39 33.90 -23.24
CA ALA A 14 -14.30 32.50 -23.68
C ALA A 14 -13.29 31.73 -22.82
N LEU A 15 -12.16 32.34 -22.46
CA LEU A 15 -11.18 31.72 -21.56
C LEU A 15 -11.76 31.50 -20.16
N VAL A 16 -12.49 32.47 -19.61
CA VAL A 16 -13.15 32.34 -18.30
C VAL A 16 -14.21 31.24 -18.36
N LEU A 17 -15.04 31.20 -19.41
CA LEU A 17 -16.05 30.16 -19.58
C LEU A 17 -15.42 28.75 -19.59
N VAL A 18 -14.37 28.56 -20.38
CA VAL A 18 -13.67 27.26 -20.46
C VAL A 18 -13.03 26.89 -19.13
N ALA A 19 -12.40 27.85 -18.44
CA ALA A 19 -11.84 27.62 -17.11
C ALA A 19 -12.91 27.21 -16.10
N THR A 20 -14.06 27.90 -16.07
CA THR A 20 -15.18 27.55 -15.17
C THR A 20 -15.73 26.17 -15.48
N ILE A 21 -15.97 25.83 -16.75
CA ILE A 21 -16.44 24.50 -17.15
C ILE A 21 -15.43 23.42 -16.74
N SER A 22 -14.14 23.68 -16.89
CA SER A 22 -13.08 22.73 -16.55
C SER A 22 -13.00 22.46 -15.05
N VAL A 23 -13.09 23.52 -14.23
CA VAL A 23 -13.14 23.41 -12.76
C VAL A 23 -14.40 22.67 -12.32
N LEU A 24 -15.56 23.00 -12.88
CA LEU A 24 -16.81 22.32 -12.55
C LEU A 24 -16.77 20.83 -12.92
N GLY A 25 -16.22 20.50 -14.09
CA GLY A 25 -16.02 19.11 -14.51
C GLY A 25 -15.08 18.35 -13.60
N TYR A 26 -13.96 18.96 -13.20
CA TYR A 26 -13.02 18.37 -12.26
C TYR A 26 -13.67 18.08 -10.91
N VAL A 27 -14.38 19.06 -10.33
CA VAL A 27 -15.09 18.91 -9.05
C VAL A 27 -16.16 17.83 -9.13
N ALA A 28 -16.92 17.77 -10.23
CA ALA A 28 -17.95 16.74 -10.41
C ALA A 28 -17.36 15.31 -10.44
N VAL A 29 -16.19 15.13 -11.07
CA VAL A 29 -15.48 13.85 -11.10
C VAL A 29 -14.92 13.49 -9.72
N GLU A 30 -14.31 14.44 -9.02
CA GLU A 30 -13.80 14.19 -7.66
C GLU A 30 -14.91 13.84 -6.66
N GLN A 31 -16.10 14.43 -6.81
CA GLN A 31 -17.25 14.17 -5.94
C GLN A 31 -17.92 12.81 -6.19
N SER A 32 -17.64 12.15 -7.32
CA SER A 32 -18.20 10.83 -7.65
C SER A 32 -17.14 9.71 -7.76
N PRO A 33 -16.36 9.40 -6.71
CA PRO A 33 -15.49 8.23 -6.74
C PRO A 33 -16.32 6.94 -6.66
N HIS A 34 -16.33 6.15 -7.72
CA HIS A 34 -16.88 4.79 -7.67
C HIS A 34 -16.01 3.88 -6.80
N LYS A 35 -16.45 3.62 -5.57
CA LYS A 35 -15.80 2.69 -4.65
C LYS A 35 -16.11 1.24 -5.02
N ILE A 36 -15.33 0.68 -5.94
CA ILE A 36 -15.44 -0.75 -6.30
C ILE A 36 -14.72 -1.58 -5.24
N LYS A 37 -15.50 -2.20 -4.33
CA LYS A 37 -14.96 -3.20 -3.40
C LYS A 37 -14.45 -4.40 -4.21
N LYS A 38 -13.18 -4.76 -4.03
CA LYS A 38 -12.59 -5.96 -4.65
C LYS A 38 -13.13 -7.23 -3.98
N LYS A 39 -13.02 -8.38 -4.67
CA LYS A 39 -13.42 -9.68 -4.10
C LYS A 39 -12.75 -9.91 -2.74
N TYR A 40 -13.54 -10.43 -1.80
CA TYR A 40 -13.12 -10.73 -0.42
C TYR A 40 -12.64 -9.51 0.39
N TYR A 41 -13.13 -8.31 0.07
CA TYR A 41 -12.71 -7.06 0.70
C TYR A 41 -12.72 -7.10 2.24
N GLU A 42 -13.84 -7.51 2.84
CA GLU A 42 -13.98 -7.52 4.32
C GLU A 42 -13.03 -8.54 4.98
N GLU A 43 -12.77 -9.68 4.34
CA GLU A 43 -11.83 -10.68 4.85
C GLU A 43 -10.38 -10.20 4.75
N LYS A 44 -10.02 -9.59 3.63
CA LYS A 44 -8.72 -8.96 3.42
C LYS A 44 -8.47 -7.86 4.45
N LEU A 45 -9.46 -7.01 4.70
CA LEU A 45 -9.37 -5.94 5.70
C LEU A 45 -9.21 -6.50 7.11
N ARG A 46 -9.98 -7.54 7.48
CA ARG A 46 -9.84 -8.21 8.78
C ARG A 46 -8.46 -8.83 8.96
N ALA A 47 -7.96 -9.53 7.94
CA ALA A 47 -6.64 -10.15 7.97
C ALA A 47 -5.52 -9.11 8.14
N ALA A 48 -5.58 -7.99 7.39
CA ALA A 48 -4.61 -6.90 7.51
C ALA A 48 -4.63 -6.24 8.90
N LYS A 49 -5.82 -5.99 9.47
CA LYS A 49 -5.96 -5.45 10.84
C LYS A 49 -5.40 -6.38 11.91
N LEU A 50 -5.61 -7.69 11.74
CA LEU A 50 -5.07 -8.69 12.65
C LEU A 50 -3.54 -8.72 12.61
N MET A 51 -2.97 -8.73 11.40
CA MET A 51 -1.51 -8.67 11.21
C MET A 51 -0.92 -7.38 11.79
N ASP A 52 -1.54 -6.22 11.53
CA ASP A 52 -1.12 -4.93 12.09
C ASP A 52 -1.08 -4.95 13.63
N SER A 53 -2.11 -5.51 14.26
CA SER A 53 -2.18 -5.60 15.72
C SER A 53 -1.07 -6.49 16.29
N GLY A 54 -0.80 -7.63 15.63
CA GLY A 54 0.29 -8.54 16.03
C GLY A 54 1.67 -7.92 15.83
N MET A 55 1.88 -7.25 14.70
CA MET A 55 3.14 -6.54 14.41
C MET A 55 3.40 -5.41 15.40
N LYS A 56 2.38 -4.63 15.77
CA LYS A 56 2.50 -3.59 16.81
C LYS A 56 2.94 -4.15 18.15
N ALA A 57 2.36 -5.27 18.58
CA ALA A 57 2.77 -5.94 19.82
C ALA A 57 4.25 -6.34 19.80
N ILE A 58 4.74 -6.86 18.66
CA ILE A 58 6.16 -7.20 18.48
C ILE A 58 7.03 -5.93 18.50
N ARG A 59 6.63 -4.90 17.76
CA ARG A 59 7.32 -3.61 17.67
C ARG A 59 7.48 -2.97 19.06
N ASP A 60 6.40 -2.91 19.82
CA ASP A 60 6.38 -2.29 21.14
C ASP A 60 7.29 -3.05 22.11
N GLN A 61 7.27 -4.39 22.08
CA GLN A 61 8.19 -5.21 22.86
C GLN A 61 9.65 -5.00 22.45
N LYS A 62 9.92 -4.84 21.15
CA LYS A 62 11.27 -4.56 20.65
C LYS A 62 11.78 -3.20 21.11
N LEU A 63 10.92 -2.18 21.10
CA LEU A 63 11.24 -0.86 21.63
C LEU A 63 11.52 -0.91 23.14
N LEU A 64 10.75 -1.69 23.91
CA LEU A 64 11.00 -1.89 25.33
C LEU A 64 12.34 -2.57 25.61
N LEU A 65 12.71 -3.58 24.82
CA LEU A 65 13.94 -4.36 25.04
C LEU A 65 15.21 -3.68 24.53
N PHE A 66 15.13 -3.01 23.38
CA PHE A 66 16.31 -2.49 22.67
C PHE A 66 16.34 -0.96 22.55
N GLY A 67 15.25 -0.27 22.89
CA GLY A 67 15.18 1.20 22.90
C GLY A 67 15.18 1.89 21.54
N ARG A 68 15.27 1.15 20.43
CA ARG A 68 15.33 1.73 19.08
C ARG A 68 14.84 0.80 17.98
N ILE A 69 14.42 1.40 16.86
CA ILE A 69 14.20 0.75 15.57
C ILE A 69 15.26 1.30 14.61
N ASP A 70 15.82 0.43 13.77
CA ASP A 70 16.74 0.82 12.71
C ASP A 70 15.95 1.42 11.55
N THR A 71 15.82 2.75 11.53
CA THR A 71 15.04 3.47 10.52
C THR A 71 15.72 3.50 9.15
N GLU A 72 17.00 3.17 9.05
CA GLU A 72 17.71 3.07 7.78
C GLU A 72 17.21 1.86 6.98
N HIS A 73 17.06 0.71 7.67
CA HIS A 73 16.61 -0.54 7.05
C HIS A 73 15.11 -0.83 7.25
N ASP A 74 14.46 -0.15 8.21
CA ASP A 74 13.02 -0.23 8.49
C ASP A 74 12.37 1.17 8.44
N PRO A 75 12.27 1.80 7.25
CA PRO A 75 11.80 3.17 7.12
C PRO A 75 10.33 3.37 7.55
N ASN A 76 9.54 2.30 7.58
CA ASN A 76 8.15 2.34 8.05
C ASN A 76 8.03 2.07 9.56
N GLU A 77 9.16 1.92 10.26
CA GLU A 77 9.23 1.58 11.67
C GLU A 77 8.36 0.37 12.05
N SER A 78 8.31 -0.63 11.16
CA SER A 78 7.44 -1.79 11.33
C SER A 78 7.78 -2.63 12.56
N GLY A 79 9.05 -2.58 12.99
CA GLY A 79 9.59 -3.40 14.06
C GLY A 79 9.97 -4.82 13.61
N MET A 80 9.64 -5.19 12.38
CA MET A 80 9.83 -6.56 11.85
C MET A 80 11.20 -6.78 11.24
N ILE A 81 11.92 -5.71 10.87
CA ILE A 81 13.27 -5.82 10.29
C ILE A 81 14.29 -5.97 11.43
N GLY A 82 14.99 -7.10 11.46
CA GLY A 82 16.08 -7.36 12.41
C GLY A 82 17.42 -6.78 11.96
N SER A 83 18.48 -6.98 12.76
CA SER A 83 19.84 -6.65 12.34
C SER A 83 20.28 -7.52 11.16
N GLY A 84 21.15 -6.99 10.29
CA GLY A 84 21.54 -7.67 9.05
C GLY A 84 22.15 -9.05 9.25
N LEU A 85 23.18 -9.14 10.11
CA LEU A 85 23.78 -10.41 10.53
C LEU A 85 23.67 -10.56 12.04
N SER A 86 23.28 -11.75 12.47
CA SER A 86 23.18 -12.18 13.86
C SER A 86 23.61 -13.65 13.97
N PRO A 87 23.96 -14.15 15.17
CA PRO A 87 24.35 -15.55 15.36
C PRO A 87 23.30 -16.59 14.92
N ILE A 88 22.03 -16.19 14.77
CA ILE A 88 20.92 -17.03 14.33
C ILE A 88 20.56 -16.84 12.84
N THR A 89 21.35 -16.07 12.10
CA THR A 89 21.05 -15.78 10.69
C THR A 89 21.32 -17.00 9.83
N SER A 90 20.26 -17.61 9.30
CA SER A 90 20.38 -18.78 8.43
C SER A 90 20.68 -18.40 6.97
N LYS A 91 20.07 -17.31 6.48
CA LYS A 91 20.32 -16.68 5.18
C LYS A 91 20.05 -15.19 5.28
N GLU A 92 20.82 -14.39 4.55
CA GLU A 92 20.63 -12.93 4.53
C GLU A 92 19.32 -12.54 3.83
N GLY A 93 19.00 -13.16 2.69
CA GLY A 93 17.79 -12.87 1.90
C GLY A 93 17.80 -11.46 1.29
N SER A 94 16.69 -11.07 0.63
CA SER A 94 16.55 -9.72 0.07
C SER A 94 15.92 -8.76 1.08
N LEU A 95 16.60 -7.66 1.39
CA LEU A 95 16.05 -6.60 2.26
C LEU A 95 14.72 -6.06 1.72
N GLN A 96 14.64 -5.83 0.40
CA GLN A 96 13.42 -5.33 -0.24
C GLN A 96 12.23 -6.29 -0.06
N ALA A 97 12.49 -7.61 -0.14
CA ALA A 97 11.46 -8.60 0.12
C ALA A 97 10.98 -8.53 1.58
N LYS A 98 11.91 -8.45 2.54
CA LYS A 98 11.57 -8.30 3.97
C LYS A 98 10.72 -7.05 4.23
N GLN A 99 11.16 -5.89 3.73
CA GLN A 99 10.43 -4.62 3.84
C GLN A 99 9.03 -4.70 3.22
N THR A 100 8.88 -5.37 2.08
CA THR A 100 7.57 -5.56 1.42
C THR A 100 6.65 -6.43 2.27
N THR A 101 7.17 -7.55 2.80
CA THR A 101 6.38 -8.46 3.65
C THR A 101 6.06 -7.88 5.03
N ALA A 102 6.84 -6.90 5.49
CA ALA A 102 6.60 -6.14 6.72
C ALA A 102 5.46 -5.11 6.59
N ASN A 103 4.71 -5.10 5.49
CA ASN A 103 3.46 -4.36 5.38
C ASN A 103 2.28 -5.23 5.86
N PRO A 104 1.44 -4.79 6.82
CA PRO A 104 0.30 -5.59 7.29
C PRO A 104 -0.70 -6.01 6.20
N ASN A 105 -0.76 -5.28 5.08
CA ASN A 105 -1.57 -5.66 3.93
C ASN A 105 -1.11 -6.97 3.27
N TRP A 106 0.08 -7.46 3.59
CA TRP A 106 0.56 -8.75 3.11
C TRP A 106 -0.36 -9.91 3.54
N ALA A 107 -1.02 -9.81 4.70
CA ALA A 107 -2.04 -10.78 5.11
C ALA A 107 -3.24 -10.86 4.14
N ALA A 108 -3.59 -9.76 3.45
CA ALA A 108 -4.63 -9.78 2.43
C ALA A 108 -4.23 -10.55 1.17
N VAL A 109 -2.92 -10.67 0.90
CA VAL A 109 -2.39 -11.51 -0.18
C VAL A 109 -2.61 -12.99 0.15
N PHE A 110 -2.34 -13.40 1.39
CA PHE A 110 -2.67 -14.76 1.85
C PHE A 110 -4.16 -15.07 1.72
N VAL A 111 -5.06 -14.16 2.13
CA VAL A 111 -6.50 -14.34 1.90
C VAL A 111 -6.81 -14.54 0.41
N HIS A 112 -6.17 -13.78 -0.48
CA HIS A 112 -6.36 -13.95 -1.90
C HIS A 112 -5.91 -15.33 -2.40
N TRP A 113 -4.72 -15.79 -2.00
CA TRP A 113 -4.18 -17.09 -2.39
C TRP A 113 -4.98 -18.25 -1.80
N TYR A 114 -5.40 -18.16 -0.53
CA TYR A 114 -6.24 -19.18 0.08
C TYR A 114 -7.58 -19.32 -0.65
N ARG A 115 -8.18 -18.21 -1.07
CA ARG A 115 -9.39 -18.21 -1.89
C ARG A 115 -9.15 -18.78 -3.29
N GLN A 116 -8.00 -18.50 -3.90
CA GLN A 116 -7.63 -19.04 -5.21
C GLN A 116 -7.38 -20.54 -5.16
N ALA A 117 -6.75 -21.03 -4.10
CA ALA A 117 -6.48 -22.46 -3.88
C ALA A 117 -7.69 -23.23 -3.31
N GLY A 118 -8.81 -22.56 -3.06
CA GLY A 118 -10.06 -23.22 -2.63
C GLY A 118 -10.05 -23.73 -1.19
N LEU A 119 -9.19 -23.19 -0.33
CA LEU A 119 -9.06 -23.63 1.06
C LEU A 119 -10.36 -23.38 1.84
N LYS A 120 -10.64 -24.32 2.75
CA LYS A 120 -11.75 -24.32 3.67
C LYS A 120 -11.26 -24.23 5.11
N LYS A 121 -12.16 -23.81 6.00
CA LYS A 121 -11.89 -23.82 7.44
C LYS A 121 -11.60 -25.25 7.88
N GLY A 122 -10.47 -25.45 8.57
CA GLY A 122 -10.01 -26.76 9.02
C GLY A 122 -8.93 -27.37 8.14
N ASP A 123 -8.68 -26.81 6.95
CA ASP A 123 -7.57 -27.25 6.10
C ASP A 123 -6.23 -26.92 6.77
N VAL A 124 -5.28 -27.83 6.64
CA VAL A 124 -3.93 -27.69 7.18
C VAL A 124 -3.02 -27.06 6.13
N VAL A 125 -2.33 -25.99 6.50
CA VAL A 125 -1.35 -25.29 5.64
C VAL A 125 0.04 -25.50 6.21
N ALA A 126 0.91 -26.15 5.45
CA ALA A 126 2.33 -26.23 5.78
C ALA A 126 3.04 -24.94 5.35
N MET A 127 3.89 -24.38 6.22
CA MET A 127 4.75 -23.25 5.89
C MET A 127 6.21 -23.71 5.87
N GLY A 128 6.89 -23.47 4.75
CA GLY A 128 8.33 -23.68 4.60
C GLY A 128 9.07 -22.34 4.54
N PHE A 129 10.32 -22.35 4.99
CA PHE A 129 11.21 -21.19 5.08
C PHE A 129 12.60 -21.51 4.52
#